data_AF-A0A5J4PQE2-F1
#
_entry.id   AF-A0A5J4PQE2-F1
#
_cell.length_a   1.000
_cell.length_b   1.000
_cell.length_c   1.000
_cell.angle_alpha   90.00
_cell.angle_beta   90.00
_cell.angle_gamma   90.00
#
_symmetry.space_group_name_H-M   'P 1'
#
loop_
_entity.id
_entity.type
_entity.pdbx_description
1 polymer ?
#
loop_
_entity_poly.entity_id
_entity_poly.type
_entity_poly.pdbx_seq_one_letter_code
_entity_poly.pdbx_strand_id
1 'polypeptide(L)'
;MLRFLDAYDFSSEGSENIQEENKPLISASILGLIFEKINGYKDGSFFTPSSITMFMCEDTITRIVLQKFNSFKGWHCQNITELRNKIDDIPEANRIFNSICICDTAVGSGHFLVSALNEMVVIKSKLEILVDGLGKTLRGYEIIIEKDELTIRDNGYGIFQYTPHNRESQRVQETLFNEKQTIIENCLFGVDVNPNSVKICQLRLWIELLKHTYYKQDANELETLPNIDINIKCGNSLISFFSLDVKLETALRKAGYTVAEYQNAVNKYRNAHDKEEKRELERFISDIKGKLKTEIKKDDKNKTEL
;
A
#
# COMPACT_ATOMS: atom_id res chain seq x y z
N MET A 1 -18.43 -2.45 -16.15
CA MET A 1 -17.09 -2.63 -15.56
C MET A 1 -16.16 -3.32 -16.54
N LEU A 2 -16.44 -4.56 -16.99
CA LEU A 2 -15.63 -5.22 -18.04
C LEU A 2 -15.57 -4.44 -19.37
N ARG A 3 -16.72 -3.96 -19.87
CA ARG A 3 -16.76 -3.07 -21.06
C ARG A 3 -15.98 -1.77 -20.92
N PHE A 4 -15.76 -1.29 -19.70
CA PHE A 4 -14.93 -0.12 -19.46
C PHE A 4 -13.46 -0.52 -19.58
N LEU A 5 -13.04 -1.63 -18.97
CA LEU A 5 -11.67 -2.12 -19.03
C LEU A 5 -11.25 -2.52 -20.46
N ASP A 6 -12.12 -3.15 -21.24
CA ASP A 6 -11.82 -3.57 -22.63
C ASP A 6 -11.51 -2.39 -23.60
N ALA A 7 -11.93 -1.18 -23.24
CA ALA A 7 -11.78 0.01 -24.06
C ALA A 7 -10.41 0.69 -23.92
N TYR A 8 -9.56 0.26 -22.98
CA TYR A 8 -8.28 0.92 -22.67
C TYR A 8 -7.10 -0.04 -22.75
N ASP A 9 -5.92 0.53 -23.02
CA ASP A 9 -4.64 -0.18 -23.03
C ASP A 9 -3.93 0.10 -21.70
N PHE A 10 -3.36 -0.97 -21.11
CA PHE A 10 -2.71 -0.95 -19.80
C PHE A 10 -1.20 -1.22 -19.90
N SER A 11 -0.65 -1.33 -21.11
CA SER A 11 0.79 -1.49 -21.32
C SER A 11 1.56 -0.24 -20.87
N SER A 12 2.63 -0.43 -20.08
CA SER A 12 3.56 0.65 -19.71
C SER A 12 4.49 0.94 -20.89
N GLU A 13 4.60 2.23 -21.22
CA GLU A 13 5.37 2.85 -22.32
C GLU A 13 6.26 1.90 -23.15
N GLY A 14 5.66 1.31 -24.18
CA GLY A 14 6.37 0.73 -25.31
C GLY A 14 6.58 1.81 -26.38
N SER A 15 7.84 1.96 -26.81
CA SER A 15 8.32 2.76 -27.94
C SER A 15 7.26 3.19 -28.96
N GLU A 16 7.23 4.48 -29.30
CA GLU A 16 6.51 5.07 -30.43
C GLU A 16 6.66 4.22 -31.70
N ASN A 17 5.78 3.25 -31.88
CA ASN A 17 5.54 2.58 -33.14
C ASN A 17 4.02 2.53 -33.26
N ILE A 18 3.53 3.46 -34.08
CA ILE A 18 2.14 3.66 -34.45
C ILE A 18 1.52 2.30 -34.79
N GLN A 19 0.67 1.78 -33.92
CA GLN A 19 -0.32 0.77 -34.26
C GLN A 19 -1.70 1.39 -34.13
N GLU A 20 -2.45 1.27 -35.22
CA GLU A 20 -3.82 1.75 -35.41
C GLU A 20 -4.77 1.03 -34.45
N GLU A 21 -4.95 1.58 -33.26
CA GLU A 21 -6.21 1.71 -32.52
C GLU A 21 -5.88 2.51 -31.25
N ASN A 22 -6.24 3.80 -31.24
CA ASN A 22 -6.01 4.72 -30.11
C ASN A 22 -6.82 4.29 -28.87
N LYS A 23 -6.36 3.27 -28.15
CA LYS A 23 -6.80 3.00 -26.79
C LYS A 23 -5.99 3.92 -25.85
N PRO A 24 -6.65 4.76 -25.04
CA PRO A 24 -5.92 5.65 -24.14
C PRO A 24 -5.16 4.80 -23.11
N LEU A 25 -3.85 5.01 -22.96
CA LEU A 25 -3.10 4.50 -21.81
C LEU A 25 -3.76 5.06 -20.54
N ILE A 26 -4.23 4.19 -19.64
CA ILE A 26 -4.68 4.64 -18.31
C ILE A 26 -3.50 4.58 -17.34
N SER A 27 -2.95 5.74 -17.02
CA SER A 27 -2.19 5.87 -15.77
C SER A 27 -3.15 5.93 -14.58
N ALA A 28 -2.68 5.52 -13.41
CA ALA A 28 -3.41 5.69 -12.15
C ALA A 28 -3.90 7.14 -12.00
N SER A 29 -3.09 8.12 -12.42
CA SER A 29 -3.37 9.56 -12.46
C SER A 29 -4.64 9.90 -13.25
N ILE A 30 -4.84 9.29 -14.43
CA ILE A 30 -6.00 9.52 -15.30
C ILE A 30 -7.31 9.06 -14.64
N LEU A 31 -7.30 7.97 -13.87
CA LEU A 31 -8.49 7.51 -13.13
C LEU A 31 -8.98 8.55 -12.11
N GLY A 32 -8.05 9.28 -11.48
CA GLY A 32 -8.39 10.39 -10.58
C GLY A 32 -9.13 11.51 -11.31
N LEU A 33 -8.58 11.96 -12.43
CA LEU A 33 -9.16 13.03 -13.26
C LEU A 33 -10.53 12.66 -13.83
N ILE A 34 -10.72 11.40 -14.23
CA ILE A 34 -12.02 10.91 -14.71
C ILE A 34 -13.04 10.91 -13.56
N PHE A 35 -12.65 10.43 -12.37
CA PHE A 35 -13.52 10.38 -11.20
C PHE A 35 -14.01 11.78 -10.79
N GLU A 36 -13.13 12.77 -10.79
CA GLU A 36 -13.48 14.16 -10.49
C GLU A 36 -14.49 14.74 -11.46
N LYS A 37 -14.30 14.49 -12.76
CA LYS A 37 -15.25 14.92 -13.79
C LYS A 37 -16.61 14.25 -13.64
N ILE A 38 -16.67 12.99 -13.21
CA ILE A 38 -17.92 12.24 -13.03
C ILE A 38 -18.66 12.70 -11.77
N ASN A 39 -17.97 12.95 -10.66
CA ASN A 39 -18.60 13.41 -9.41
C ASN A 39 -18.87 14.92 -9.37
N GLY A 40 -18.29 15.68 -10.30
CA GLY A 40 -18.63 17.07 -10.57
C GLY A 40 -18.51 17.97 -9.35
N TYR A 41 -17.35 17.99 -8.68
CA TYR A 41 -16.96 18.89 -7.57
C TYR A 41 -17.94 19.05 -6.38
N LYS A 42 -19.11 18.40 -6.40
CA LYS A 42 -20.20 18.61 -5.44
C LYS A 42 -19.84 18.15 -4.02
N ASP A 43 -18.91 17.21 -3.91
CA ASP A 43 -18.49 16.61 -2.63
C ASP A 43 -17.14 17.18 -2.13
N GLY A 44 -16.63 18.29 -2.70
CA GLY A 44 -15.34 18.87 -2.29
C GLY A 44 -14.12 18.02 -2.68
N SER A 45 -14.27 17.13 -3.68
CA SER A 45 -13.18 16.32 -4.24
C SER A 45 -12.22 17.20 -5.05
N PHE A 46 -11.18 17.73 -4.40
CA PHE A 46 -10.12 18.49 -5.05
C PHE A 46 -8.84 17.66 -5.16
N PHE A 47 -8.29 17.54 -6.37
CA PHE A 47 -7.00 16.91 -6.59
C PHE A 47 -5.90 17.74 -5.92
N THR A 48 -5.07 17.10 -5.11
CA THR A 48 -3.80 17.71 -4.69
C THR A 48 -2.80 17.57 -5.84
N PRO A 49 -2.20 18.67 -6.37
CA PRO A 49 -1.22 18.58 -7.43
C PRO A 49 -0.08 17.62 -7.09
N SER A 50 0.32 16.77 -8.03
CA SER A 50 1.35 15.73 -7.78
C SER A 50 2.65 16.28 -7.21
N SER A 51 3.09 17.47 -7.62
CA SER A 51 4.30 18.11 -7.08
C SER A 51 4.20 18.41 -5.57
N ILE A 52 3.02 18.77 -5.10
CA ILE A 52 2.76 19.04 -3.68
C ILE A 52 2.71 17.72 -2.91
N THR A 53 1.95 16.75 -3.41
CA THR A 53 1.82 15.41 -2.82
C THR A 53 3.19 14.76 -2.65
N MET A 54 4.00 14.76 -3.70
CA MET A 54 5.34 14.18 -3.70
C MET A 54 6.27 14.86 -2.69
N PHE A 55 6.30 16.20 -2.66
CA PHE A 55 7.10 16.94 -1.70
C PHE A 55 6.69 16.62 -0.25
N MET A 56 5.39 16.55 0.02
CA MET A 56 4.87 16.18 1.34
C MET A 56 5.28 14.76 1.74
N CYS A 57 5.16 13.79 0.82
CA CYS A 57 5.54 12.41 1.05
C CYS A 57 7.05 12.27 1.31
N GLU A 58 7.90 12.88 0.48
CA GLU A 58 9.35 12.80 0.59
C GLU A 58 9.84 13.31 1.96
N ASP A 59 9.45 14.52 2.36
CA ASP A 59 9.89 15.12 3.63
C ASP A 59 9.31 14.35 4.83
N THR A 60 8.01 14.04 4.81
CA THR A 60 7.31 13.43 5.95
C THR A 60 7.78 12.00 6.18
N ILE A 61 7.84 11.17 5.13
CA ILE A 61 8.19 9.75 5.27
C ILE A 61 9.66 9.61 5.64
N THR A 62 10.55 10.41 5.05
CA THR A 62 11.97 10.45 5.44
C THR A 62 12.14 10.74 6.93
N ARG A 63 11.43 11.76 7.46
CA ARG A 63 11.47 12.10 8.90
C ARG A 63 10.93 10.97 9.78
N ILE A 64 9.80 10.36 9.40
CA ILE A 64 9.18 9.27 10.16
C ILE A 64 10.12 8.05 10.19
N VAL A 65 10.76 7.70 9.08
CA VAL A 65 11.72 6.60 9.01
C VAL A 65 12.87 6.86 9.97
N LEU A 66 13.50 8.04 9.91
CA LEU A 66 14.58 8.40 10.84
C LEU A 66 14.14 8.33 12.30
N GLN A 67 12.99 8.90 12.63
CA GLN A 67 12.43 8.88 13.99
C GLN A 67 12.16 7.44 14.47
N LYS A 68 11.60 6.59 13.61
CA LYS A 68 11.27 5.20 13.94
C LYS A 68 12.52 4.40 14.27
N PHE A 69 13.56 4.49 13.43
CA PHE A 69 14.82 3.80 13.66
C PHE A 69 15.58 4.37 14.87
N ASN A 70 15.64 5.70 15.00
CA ASN A 70 16.29 6.34 16.15
C ASN A 70 15.63 5.95 17.48
N SER A 71 14.29 5.92 17.52
CA SER A 71 13.52 5.51 18.70
C SER A 71 13.74 4.02 19.03
N PHE A 72 13.69 3.13 18.03
CA PHE A 72 13.82 1.69 18.26
C PHE A 72 15.24 1.27 18.63
N LYS A 73 16.26 1.84 17.97
CA LYS A 73 17.67 1.46 18.13
C LYS A 73 18.46 2.35 19.10
N GLY A 74 17.86 3.44 19.60
CA GLY A 74 18.58 4.45 20.38
C GLY A 74 19.64 5.22 19.58
N TRP A 75 19.44 5.34 18.26
CA TRP A 75 20.35 6.06 17.38
C TRP A 75 19.99 7.55 17.27
N HIS A 76 20.87 8.32 16.62
CA HIS A 76 20.71 9.76 16.39
C HIS A 76 21.04 10.14 14.94
N CYS A 77 20.62 9.32 13.98
CA CYS A 77 20.84 9.58 12.56
C CYS A 77 20.02 10.80 12.10
N GLN A 78 20.65 11.72 11.35
CA GLN A 78 20.03 12.94 10.85
C GLN A 78 19.57 12.83 9.40
N ASN A 79 20.08 11.85 8.66
CA ASN A 79 19.76 11.63 7.24
C ASN A 79 19.78 10.14 6.87
N ILE A 80 19.22 9.82 5.71
CA ILE A 80 19.10 8.44 5.20
C ILE A 80 20.47 7.78 5.03
N THR A 81 21.50 8.53 4.64
CA THR A 81 22.86 8.00 4.45
C THR A 81 23.48 7.53 5.77
N GLU A 82 23.37 8.33 6.83
CA GLU A 82 23.80 7.93 8.18
C GLU A 82 23.04 6.71 8.67
N LEU A 83 21.72 6.67 8.43
CA LEU A 83 20.90 5.53 8.81
C LEU A 83 21.32 4.26 8.08
N ARG A 84 21.48 4.32 6.75
CA ARG A 84 21.99 3.21 5.93
C ARG A 84 23.31 2.68 6.48
N ASN A 85 24.27 3.55 6.77
CA ASN A 85 25.59 3.15 7.26
C ASN A 85 25.57 2.45 8.63
N LYS A 86 24.49 2.60 9.40
CA LYS A 86 24.31 1.91 10.69
C LYS A 86 23.53 0.60 10.60
N ILE A 87 22.83 0.35 9.50
CA ILE A 87 22.06 -0.89 9.32
C ILE A 87 23.05 -2.04 9.07
N ASP A 88 23.07 -2.99 9.99
CA ASP A 88 23.88 -4.21 9.95
C ASP A 88 23.01 -5.48 9.79
N ASP A 89 21.77 -5.44 10.30
CA ASP A 89 20.76 -6.50 10.18
C ASP A 89 19.60 -6.05 9.26
N ILE A 90 19.63 -6.49 8.00
CA ILE A 90 18.59 -6.18 6.99
C ILE A 90 17.21 -6.73 7.38
N PRO A 91 17.07 -8.01 7.82
CA PRO A 91 15.80 -8.51 8.36
C PRO A 91 15.21 -7.67 9.50
N GLU A 92 16.02 -7.25 10.47
CA GLU A 92 15.56 -6.37 11.55
C GLU A 92 15.14 -5.00 11.02
N ALA A 93 15.96 -4.39 10.16
CA ALA A 93 15.63 -3.10 9.56
C ALA A 93 14.32 -3.15 8.77
N ASN A 94 14.06 -4.22 8.03
CA ASN A 94 12.77 -4.44 7.36
C ASN A 94 11.61 -4.54 8.35
N ARG A 95 11.77 -5.24 9.49
CA ARG A 95 10.73 -5.30 10.54
C ARG A 95 10.43 -3.92 11.13
N ILE A 96 11.47 -3.12 11.39
CA ILE A 96 11.31 -1.75 11.91
C ILE A 96 10.58 -0.89 10.87
N PHE A 97 11.03 -0.92 9.62
CA PHE A 97 10.42 -0.15 8.53
C PHE A 97 8.96 -0.53 8.30
N ASN A 98 8.65 -1.84 8.24
CA ASN A 98 7.29 -2.35 8.01
C ASN A 98 6.34 -2.13 9.20
N SER A 99 6.83 -1.59 10.32
CA SER A 99 6.00 -1.17 11.46
C SER A 99 5.60 0.31 11.40
N ILE A 100 5.92 1.00 10.31
CA ILE A 100 5.45 2.36 10.01
C ILE A 100 4.05 2.25 9.41
N CYS A 101 3.08 2.93 10.01
CA CYS A 101 1.71 2.99 9.51
C CYS A 101 1.37 4.43 9.10
N ILE A 102 0.94 4.61 7.86
CA ILE A 102 0.49 5.88 7.28
C ILE A 102 -1.03 5.79 7.12
N CYS A 103 -1.75 6.80 7.61
CA CYS A 103 -3.20 6.87 7.53
C CYS A 103 -3.65 8.17 6.87
N ASP A 104 -4.44 8.06 5.79
CA ASP A 104 -5.12 9.19 5.16
C ASP A 104 -6.62 9.18 5.52
N THR A 105 -7.05 10.13 6.35
CA THR A 105 -8.42 10.17 6.89
C THR A 105 -9.47 10.79 5.96
N ALA A 106 -9.05 11.24 4.77
CA ALA A 106 -9.92 11.76 3.71
C ALA A 106 -9.33 11.39 2.34
N VAL A 107 -9.15 10.08 2.12
CA VAL A 107 -8.25 9.55 1.10
C VAL A 107 -8.60 9.90 -0.35
N GLY A 108 -9.87 10.23 -0.62
CA GLY A 108 -10.34 10.60 -1.95
C GLY A 108 -9.97 9.54 -2.99
N SER A 109 -9.33 9.97 -4.08
CA SER A 109 -8.91 9.08 -5.18
C SER A 109 -7.68 8.23 -4.86
N GLY A 110 -7.06 8.38 -3.69
CA GLY A 110 -5.91 7.58 -3.25
C GLY A 110 -4.54 8.05 -3.77
N HIS A 111 -4.46 9.25 -4.33
CA HIS A 111 -3.21 9.77 -4.90
C HIS A 111 -2.10 9.93 -3.85
N PHE A 112 -2.43 10.42 -2.66
CA PHE A 112 -1.46 10.55 -1.55
C PHE A 112 -0.90 9.20 -1.12
N LEU A 113 -1.74 8.17 -0.97
CA LEU A 113 -1.28 6.83 -0.57
C LEU A 113 -0.41 6.15 -1.63
N VAL A 114 -0.66 6.39 -2.92
CA VAL A 114 0.24 5.91 -3.99
C VAL A 114 1.59 6.63 -3.96
N SER A 115 1.58 7.94 -3.72
CA SER A 115 2.83 8.71 -3.57
C SER A 115 3.63 8.23 -2.36
N ALA A 116 2.95 7.96 -1.24
CA ALA A 116 3.54 7.39 -0.05
C ALA A 116 4.10 5.97 -0.28
N LEU A 117 3.38 5.11 -1.01
CA LEU A 117 3.85 3.78 -1.41
C LEU A 117 5.17 3.88 -2.18
N ASN A 118 5.21 4.74 -3.21
CA ASN A 118 6.38 4.90 -4.05
C ASN A 118 7.58 5.44 -3.25
N GLU A 119 7.36 6.44 -2.40
CA GLU A 119 8.42 7.01 -1.56
C GLU A 119 8.96 5.99 -0.55
N MET A 120 8.10 5.15 0.04
CA MET A 120 8.53 4.08 0.93
C MET A 120 9.44 3.07 0.20
N VAL A 121 9.10 2.69 -1.05
CA VAL A 121 9.94 1.81 -1.88
C VAL A 121 11.29 2.46 -2.20
N VAL A 122 11.30 3.75 -2.56
CA VAL A 122 12.53 4.52 -2.80
C VAL A 122 13.41 4.56 -1.56
N ILE A 123 12.85 4.84 -0.38
CA ILE A 123 13.62 4.89 0.86
C ILE A 123 14.18 3.51 1.21
N LYS A 124 13.42 2.43 1.03
CA LYS A 124 13.94 1.06 1.22
C LYS A 124 15.11 0.76 0.28
N SER A 125 15.04 1.22 -0.97
CA SER A 125 16.15 1.12 -1.91
C SER A 125 17.38 1.91 -1.44
N LYS A 126 17.20 3.17 -1.04
CA LYS A 126 18.27 4.04 -0.50
C LYS A 126 18.92 3.49 0.78
N LEU A 127 18.14 2.81 1.62
CA LEU A 127 18.63 2.14 2.83
C LEU A 127 19.27 0.77 2.57
N GLU A 128 19.23 0.27 1.34
CA GLU A 128 19.67 -1.09 0.95
C GLU A 128 18.98 -2.20 1.74
N ILE A 129 17.70 -1.99 2.08
CA ILE A 129 16.85 -3.00 2.74
C ILE A 129 15.76 -3.55 1.81
N LEU A 130 15.65 -3.02 0.58
CA LEU A 130 14.87 -3.63 -0.50
C LEU A 130 15.60 -4.87 -1.02
N VAL A 131 15.10 -6.06 -0.64
CA VAL A 131 15.76 -7.34 -0.90
C VAL A 131 14.84 -8.33 -1.58
N ASP A 132 15.42 -9.21 -2.40
CA ASP A 132 14.73 -10.34 -3.01
C ASP A 132 14.39 -11.44 -1.99
N GLY A 133 13.71 -12.51 -2.45
CA GLY A 133 13.33 -13.65 -1.61
C GLY A 133 14.51 -14.42 -0.99
N LEU A 134 15.76 -14.15 -1.41
CA LEU A 134 16.97 -14.72 -0.85
C LEU A 134 17.70 -13.74 0.08
N GLY A 135 17.13 -12.57 0.34
CA GLY A 135 17.72 -11.52 1.17
C GLY A 135 18.81 -10.72 0.47
N LYS A 136 18.91 -10.76 -0.86
CA LYS A 136 19.90 -9.98 -1.61
C LYS A 136 19.31 -8.66 -2.08
N THR A 137 20.05 -7.59 -1.87
CA THR A 137 19.71 -6.24 -2.37
C THR A 137 19.71 -6.19 -3.90
N LEU A 138 18.88 -5.33 -4.48
CA LEU A 138 18.86 -5.03 -5.92
C LEU A 138 20.04 -4.14 -6.35
N ARG A 139 21.28 -4.61 -6.16
CA ARG A 139 22.47 -3.84 -6.55
C ARG A 139 22.47 -3.56 -8.04
N GLY A 140 22.78 -2.31 -8.39
CA GLY A 140 22.89 -1.86 -9.77
C GLY A 140 21.56 -1.49 -10.43
N TYR A 141 20.52 -1.35 -9.62
CA TYR A 141 19.29 -0.69 -10.00
C TYR A 141 19.11 0.57 -9.15
N GLU A 142 18.79 1.68 -9.81
CA GLU A 142 18.37 2.91 -9.16
C GLU A 142 16.85 2.98 -9.23
N ILE A 143 16.20 3.21 -8.08
CA ILE A 143 14.74 3.37 -8.02
C ILE A 143 14.46 4.81 -7.61
N ILE A 144 13.79 5.54 -8.49
CA ILE A 144 13.47 6.95 -8.34
C ILE A 144 12.00 7.18 -8.68
N ILE A 145 11.49 8.37 -8.36
CA ILE A 145 10.15 8.79 -8.76
C ILE A 145 10.30 9.88 -9.80
N GLU A 146 9.80 9.65 -11.00
CA GLU A 146 9.79 10.60 -12.10
C GLU A 146 8.36 10.82 -12.58
N LYS A 147 7.96 12.08 -12.70
CA LYS A 147 6.59 12.45 -13.12
C LYS A 147 5.50 11.69 -12.34
N ASP A 148 5.67 11.56 -11.02
CA ASP A 148 4.70 10.89 -10.12
C ASP A 148 4.63 9.36 -10.25
N GLU A 149 5.54 8.75 -11.01
CA GLU A 149 5.62 7.30 -11.19
C GLU A 149 6.97 6.74 -10.75
N LEU A 150 6.94 5.50 -10.24
CA LEU A 150 8.15 4.77 -9.84
C LEU A 150 8.90 4.31 -11.09
N THR A 151 10.10 4.84 -11.31
CA THR A 151 10.99 4.47 -12.42
C THR A 151 12.18 3.69 -11.90
N ILE A 152 12.50 2.58 -12.56
CA ILE A 152 13.69 1.78 -12.27
C ILE A 152 14.69 2.00 -13.40
N ARG A 153 15.93 2.32 -13.04
CA ARG A 153 17.06 2.46 -13.98
C ARG A 153 18.09 1.38 -13.70
N ASP A 154 18.65 0.80 -14.74
CA ASP A 154 19.79 -0.11 -14.61
C ASP A 154 21.13 0.66 -14.51
N ASN A 155 22.23 -0.07 -14.27
CA ASN A 155 23.60 0.47 -14.22
C ASN A 155 24.03 1.24 -15.50
N GLY A 156 23.36 1.00 -16.63
CA GLY A 156 23.59 1.71 -17.88
C GLY A 156 22.78 3.00 -18.02
N TYR A 157 22.03 3.39 -16.99
CA TYR A 157 21.04 4.47 -17.00
C TYR A 157 19.87 4.23 -17.97
N GLY A 158 19.68 2.98 -18.43
CA GLY A 158 18.52 2.58 -19.22
C GLY A 158 17.30 2.41 -18.33
N ILE A 159 16.11 2.74 -18.85
CA ILE A 159 14.85 2.41 -18.17
C ILE A 159 14.71 0.89 -18.16
N PHE A 160 14.53 0.32 -16.97
CA PHE A 160 14.31 -1.11 -16.80
C PHE A 160 13.02 -1.53 -17.52
N GLN A 161 13.13 -2.54 -18.37
CA GLN A 161 11.99 -3.18 -19.02
C GLN A 161 11.94 -4.64 -18.60
N TYR A 162 10.77 -5.07 -18.13
CA TYR A 162 10.56 -6.46 -17.74
C TYR A 162 10.66 -7.37 -18.97
N THR A 163 11.67 -8.24 -18.96
CA THR A 163 11.87 -9.30 -19.95
C THR A 163 11.51 -10.66 -19.32
N PRO A 164 10.41 -11.30 -19.74
CA PRO A 164 10.07 -12.64 -19.27
C PRO A 164 11.21 -13.64 -19.50
N HIS A 165 11.32 -14.65 -18.62
CA HIS A 165 12.38 -15.68 -18.64
C HIS A 165 13.82 -15.19 -18.43
N ASN A 166 14.07 -13.88 -18.30
CA ASN A 166 15.34 -13.37 -17.81
C ASN A 166 15.36 -13.41 -16.28
N ARG A 167 16.31 -14.15 -15.70
CA ARG A 167 16.40 -14.38 -14.26
C ARG A 167 16.56 -13.09 -13.43
N GLU A 168 17.39 -12.16 -13.87
CA GLU A 168 17.60 -10.90 -13.14
C GLU A 168 16.41 -9.96 -13.29
N SER A 169 15.83 -9.86 -14.50
CA SER A 169 14.60 -9.11 -14.73
C SER A 169 13.45 -9.64 -13.87
N GLN A 170 13.29 -10.96 -13.82
CA GLN A 170 12.31 -11.63 -12.96
C GLN A 170 12.53 -11.30 -11.49
N ARG A 171 13.78 -11.38 -11.02
CA ARG A 171 14.14 -11.08 -9.62
C ARG A 171 13.77 -9.66 -9.21
N VAL A 172 14.06 -8.67 -10.07
CA VAL A 172 13.69 -7.26 -9.82
C VAL A 172 12.17 -7.11 -9.75
N GLN A 173 11.46 -7.68 -10.73
CA GLN A 173 10.00 -7.62 -10.82
C GLN A 173 9.31 -8.25 -9.60
N GLU A 174 9.72 -9.46 -9.22
CA GLU A 174 9.24 -10.17 -8.03
C GLU A 174 9.51 -9.38 -6.74
N THR A 175 10.70 -8.80 -6.61
CA THR A 175 11.08 -8.01 -5.43
C THR A 175 10.20 -6.79 -5.27
N LEU A 176 9.97 -6.03 -6.35
CA LEU A 176 9.12 -4.84 -6.33
C LEU A 176 7.66 -5.19 -6.06
N PHE A 177 7.15 -6.26 -6.65
CA PHE A 177 5.80 -6.75 -6.42
C PHE A 177 5.58 -7.10 -4.95
N ASN A 178 6.43 -7.96 -4.40
CA ASN A 178 6.31 -8.44 -3.01
C ASN A 178 6.46 -7.30 -2.00
N GLU A 179 7.37 -6.35 -2.27
CA GLU A 179 7.56 -5.20 -1.40
C GLU A 179 6.34 -4.26 -1.44
N LYS A 180 5.84 -3.92 -2.63
CA LYS A 180 4.63 -3.09 -2.76
C LYS A 180 3.43 -3.75 -2.08
N GLN A 181 3.24 -5.04 -2.27
CA GLN A 181 2.19 -5.79 -1.59
C GLN A 181 2.32 -5.67 -0.07
N THR A 182 3.53 -5.88 0.47
CA THR A 182 3.81 -5.78 1.90
C THR A 182 3.46 -4.39 2.46
N ILE A 183 3.83 -3.32 1.75
CA ILE A 183 3.54 -1.94 2.16
C ILE A 183 2.03 -1.67 2.11
N ILE A 184 1.35 -2.05 1.02
CA ILE A 184 -0.09 -1.83 0.85
C ILE A 184 -0.89 -2.54 1.96
N GLU A 185 -0.53 -3.77 2.31
CA GLU A 185 -1.29 -4.60 3.26
C GLU A 185 -1.05 -4.23 4.73
N ASN A 186 0.13 -3.68 5.06
CA ASN A 186 0.57 -3.52 6.45
C ASN A 186 0.85 -2.08 6.85
N CYS A 187 1.24 -1.22 5.91
CA CYS A 187 1.68 0.14 6.20
C CYS A 187 0.64 1.20 5.82
N LEU A 188 -0.17 0.97 4.77
CA LEU A 188 -1.08 1.99 4.24
C LEU A 188 -2.51 1.78 4.73
N PHE A 189 -3.10 2.85 5.27
CA PHE A 189 -4.45 2.92 5.80
C PHE A 189 -5.16 4.16 5.25
N GLY A 190 -6.49 4.08 5.13
CA GLY A 190 -7.25 5.23 4.68
C GLY A 190 -8.74 5.12 4.95
N VAL A 191 -9.37 6.27 5.09
CA VAL A 191 -10.80 6.41 5.33
C VAL A 191 -11.36 7.49 4.42
N ASP A 192 -12.55 7.24 3.87
CA ASP A 192 -13.33 8.26 3.17
C ASP A 192 -14.82 8.09 3.45
N VAL A 193 -15.55 9.20 3.52
CA VAL A 193 -17.00 9.20 3.71
C VAL A 193 -17.72 8.74 2.45
N ASN A 194 -17.15 9.00 1.27
CA ASN A 194 -17.71 8.60 -0.01
C ASN A 194 -17.27 7.17 -0.37
N PRO A 195 -18.19 6.21 -0.47
CA PRO A 195 -17.86 4.83 -0.80
C PRO A 195 -17.26 4.66 -2.21
N ASN A 196 -17.50 5.60 -3.13
CA ASN A 196 -16.88 5.56 -4.45
C ASN A 196 -15.40 5.98 -4.38
N SER A 197 -15.04 6.97 -3.57
CA SER A 197 -13.65 7.36 -3.31
C SER A 197 -12.84 6.17 -2.79
N VAL A 198 -13.40 5.45 -1.80
CA VAL A 198 -12.81 4.21 -1.27
C VAL A 198 -12.51 3.20 -2.39
N LYS A 199 -13.47 2.93 -3.27
CA LYS A 199 -13.30 1.97 -4.38
C LYS A 199 -12.24 2.43 -5.38
N ILE A 200 -12.19 3.73 -5.69
CA ILE A 200 -11.19 4.28 -6.61
C ILE A 200 -9.79 4.23 -5.99
N CYS A 201 -9.64 4.58 -4.72
CA CYS A 201 -8.38 4.45 -4.01
C CYS A 201 -7.90 2.99 -3.99
N GLN A 202 -8.78 2.04 -3.67
CA GLN A 202 -8.47 0.60 -3.72
C GLN A 202 -8.02 0.18 -5.13
N LEU A 203 -8.76 0.56 -6.17
CA LEU A 203 -8.40 0.26 -7.56
C LEU A 203 -7.05 0.88 -7.94
N ARG A 204 -6.76 2.09 -7.48
CA ARG A 204 -5.51 2.81 -7.77
C ARG A 204 -4.30 2.10 -7.17
N LEU A 205 -4.36 1.76 -5.88
CA LEU A 205 -3.31 0.99 -5.21
C LEU A 205 -3.13 -0.38 -5.87
N TRP A 206 -4.23 -0.99 -6.32
CA TRP A 206 -4.21 -2.26 -7.01
C TRP A 206 -3.50 -2.17 -8.36
N ILE A 207 -3.84 -1.21 -9.21
CA ILE A 207 -3.17 -0.98 -10.51
C ILE A 207 -1.67 -0.71 -10.31
N GLU A 208 -1.32 0.06 -9.28
CA GLU A 208 0.08 0.36 -8.97
C GLU A 208 0.90 -0.90 -8.61
N LEU A 209 0.27 -1.88 -7.95
CA LEU A 209 0.87 -3.21 -7.77
C LEU A 209 0.96 -3.97 -9.09
N LEU A 210 -0.09 -3.92 -9.92
CA LEU A 210 -0.14 -4.69 -11.19
C LEU A 210 0.94 -4.31 -12.19
N LYS A 211 1.41 -3.06 -12.18
CA LYS A 211 2.58 -2.63 -12.94
C LYS A 211 3.81 -3.51 -12.74
N HIS A 212 3.90 -4.21 -11.59
CA HIS A 212 5.02 -5.06 -11.21
C HIS A 212 4.70 -6.56 -11.25
N THR A 213 3.60 -6.97 -11.89
CA THR A 213 3.29 -8.40 -12.08
C THR A 213 4.33 -9.10 -12.95
N TYR A 214 4.48 -10.41 -12.75
CA TYR A 214 5.48 -11.24 -13.41
C TYR A 214 4.88 -12.60 -13.80
N TYR A 215 5.52 -13.32 -14.72
CA TYR A 215 5.15 -14.70 -15.06
C TYR A 215 5.69 -15.67 -14.02
N LYS A 216 4.90 -16.68 -13.64
CA LYS A 216 5.37 -17.77 -12.79
C LYS A 216 6.41 -18.60 -13.56
N GLN A 217 7.45 -19.09 -12.88
CA GLN A 217 8.56 -19.79 -13.54
C GLN A 217 8.12 -21.10 -14.22
N ASP A 218 7.08 -21.75 -13.70
CA ASP A 218 6.65 -23.10 -14.12
C ASP A 218 5.38 -23.11 -14.99
N ALA A 219 4.75 -21.96 -15.18
CA ALA A 219 3.55 -21.81 -15.99
C ALA A 219 3.66 -20.51 -16.78
N ASN A 220 3.29 -20.50 -18.06
CA ASN A 220 3.08 -19.25 -18.84
C ASN A 220 1.87 -18.44 -18.32
N GLU A 221 1.62 -18.51 -17.01
CA GLU A 221 0.58 -17.83 -16.26
C GLU A 221 1.21 -16.67 -15.51
N LEU A 222 0.56 -15.51 -15.60
CA LEU A 222 0.91 -14.37 -14.77
C LEU A 222 0.66 -14.70 -13.30
N GLU A 223 1.43 -14.07 -12.41
CA GLU A 223 1.17 -14.12 -10.99
C GLU A 223 -0.28 -13.75 -10.74
N THR A 224 -0.97 -14.65 -10.05
CA THR A 224 -2.40 -14.51 -9.84
C THR A 224 -2.63 -13.33 -8.92
N LEU A 225 -3.56 -12.47 -9.31
CA LEU A 225 -3.97 -11.29 -8.56
C LEU A 225 -4.14 -11.63 -7.08
N PRO A 226 -3.28 -11.13 -6.17
CA PRO A 226 -3.41 -11.46 -4.77
C PRO A 226 -4.73 -10.92 -4.26
N ASN A 227 -5.36 -11.65 -3.33
CA ASN A 227 -6.50 -11.14 -2.59
C ASN A 227 -5.99 -10.17 -1.52
N ILE A 228 -5.57 -8.99 -1.96
CA ILE A 228 -4.97 -7.97 -1.10
C ILE A 228 -6.07 -7.39 -0.20
N ASP A 229 -5.87 -7.49 1.11
CA ASP A 229 -6.70 -6.76 2.07
C ASP A 229 -6.22 -5.31 2.15
N ILE A 230 -6.73 -4.49 1.23
CA ILE A 230 -6.45 -3.07 1.20
C ILE A 230 -7.16 -2.41 2.41
N ASN A 231 -6.38 -1.79 3.30
CA ASN A 231 -6.89 -1.17 4.54
C ASN A 231 -7.55 0.21 4.30
N ILE A 232 -8.31 0.34 3.23
CA ILE A 232 -9.09 1.54 2.90
C ILE A 232 -10.56 1.25 3.17
N LYS A 233 -11.18 2.01 4.07
CA LYS A 233 -12.53 1.73 4.57
C LYS A 233 -13.45 2.94 4.41
N CYS A 234 -14.73 2.70 4.19
CA CYS A 234 -15.73 3.76 4.20
C CYS A 234 -16.06 4.13 5.65
N GLY A 235 -15.99 5.42 5.98
CA GLY A 235 -16.26 5.91 7.31
C GLY A 235 -16.18 7.43 7.41
N ASN A 236 -16.76 7.98 8.47
CA ASN A 236 -16.63 9.39 8.79
C ASN A 236 -15.52 9.55 9.85
N SER A 237 -14.38 10.10 9.45
CA SER A 237 -13.23 10.32 10.33
C SER A 237 -13.47 11.37 11.42
N LEU A 238 -14.52 12.18 11.30
CA LEU A 238 -14.92 13.17 12.32
C LEU A 238 -15.80 12.57 13.43
N ILE A 239 -16.39 11.39 13.19
CA ILE A 239 -17.28 10.74 14.16
C ILE A 239 -16.50 9.61 14.82
N SER A 240 -16.17 9.79 16.09
CA SER A 240 -15.62 8.71 16.90
C SER A 240 -16.72 8.05 17.70
N PHE A 241 -16.95 6.76 17.47
CA PHE A 241 -17.83 5.93 18.31
C PHE A 241 -17.19 5.56 19.66
N PHE A 242 -15.94 5.98 19.88
CA PHE A 242 -15.12 5.59 21.02
C PHE A 242 -14.30 6.79 21.51
N SER A 243 -13.99 6.87 22.81
CA SER A 243 -12.95 7.80 23.24
C SER A 243 -11.58 7.35 22.69
N LEU A 244 -10.74 8.31 22.29
CA LEU A 244 -9.37 8.04 21.83
C LEU A 244 -8.49 7.40 22.91
N ASP A 245 -8.89 7.50 24.19
CA ASP A 245 -8.17 6.93 25.33
C ASP A 245 -8.52 5.45 25.59
N VAL A 246 -9.48 4.86 24.86
CA VAL A 246 -9.89 3.48 25.07
C VAL A 246 -8.78 2.53 24.64
N LYS A 247 -8.23 1.79 25.60
CA LYS A 247 -7.27 0.71 25.33
C LYS A 247 -7.98 -0.49 24.70
N LEU A 248 -7.91 -0.59 23.38
CA LEU A 248 -8.45 -1.71 22.59
C LEU A 248 -8.06 -3.09 23.13
N GLU A 249 -6.84 -3.25 23.65
CA GLU A 249 -6.38 -4.47 24.33
C GLU A 249 -7.28 -4.90 25.49
N THR A 250 -7.75 -3.94 26.28
CA THR A 250 -8.60 -4.22 27.44
C THR A 250 -10.00 -4.61 26.99
N ALA A 251 -10.53 -3.95 25.97
CA ALA A 251 -11.83 -4.26 25.40
C ALA A 251 -11.83 -5.63 24.69
N LEU A 252 -10.77 -5.97 23.95
CA LEU A 252 -10.57 -7.30 23.35
C LEU A 252 -10.53 -8.38 24.41
N ARG A 253 -9.75 -8.16 25.50
CA ARG A 253 -9.67 -9.12 26.61
C ARG A 253 -11.03 -9.33 27.29
N LYS A 254 -11.83 -8.26 27.48
CA LYS A 254 -13.21 -8.37 27.97
C LYS A 254 -14.11 -9.16 27.01
N ALA A 255 -13.88 -9.03 25.69
CA ALA A 255 -14.58 -9.81 24.67
C ALA A 255 -14.12 -11.28 24.58
N GLY A 256 -13.11 -11.67 25.37
CA GLY A 256 -12.58 -13.04 25.42
C GLY A 256 -11.51 -13.34 24.38
N TYR A 257 -10.90 -12.32 23.78
CA TYR A 257 -9.85 -12.48 22.75
C TYR A 257 -8.62 -11.63 23.08
N THR A 258 -7.48 -12.04 22.55
CA THR A 258 -6.23 -11.27 22.59
C THR A 258 -5.99 -10.53 21.28
N VAL A 259 -5.15 -9.49 21.31
CA VAL A 259 -4.70 -8.79 20.09
C VAL A 259 -3.97 -9.77 19.16
N ALA A 260 -3.17 -10.68 19.72
CA ALA A 260 -2.43 -11.68 18.96
C ALA A 260 -3.37 -12.66 18.24
N GLU A 261 -4.44 -13.12 18.88
CA GLU A 261 -5.45 -13.98 18.23
C GLU A 261 -6.15 -13.26 17.08
N TYR A 262 -6.52 -11.99 17.26
CA TYR A 262 -7.12 -11.20 16.19
C TYR A 262 -6.14 -10.99 15.02
N GLN A 263 -4.90 -10.61 15.30
CA GLN A 263 -3.86 -10.44 14.27
C GLN A 263 -3.58 -11.75 13.53
N ASN A 264 -3.49 -12.87 14.25
CA ASN A 264 -3.30 -14.19 13.65
C ASN A 264 -4.48 -14.59 12.77
N ALA A 265 -5.72 -14.31 13.18
CA ALA A 265 -6.91 -14.59 12.38
C ALA A 265 -6.92 -13.75 11.08
N VAL A 266 -6.59 -12.47 11.17
CA VAL A 266 -6.45 -11.58 10.01
C VAL A 266 -5.34 -12.07 9.07
N ASN A 267 -4.18 -12.44 9.63
CA ASN A 267 -3.07 -12.97 8.84
C ASN A 267 -3.41 -14.30 8.15
N LYS A 268 -4.11 -15.21 8.84
CA LYS A 268 -4.60 -16.46 8.22
C LYS A 268 -5.59 -16.16 7.10
N TYR A 269 -6.52 -15.23 7.32
CA TYR A 269 -7.51 -14.86 6.31
C TYR A 269 -6.85 -14.30 5.04
N ARG A 270 -5.80 -13.48 5.22
CA ARG A 270 -5.01 -12.90 4.11
C ARG A 270 -4.31 -13.98 3.29
N ASN A 271 -3.70 -14.96 3.95
CA ASN A 271 -2.94 -16.03 3.30
C ASN A 271 -3.77 -17.24 2.87
N ALA A 272 -5.05 -17.30 3.22
CA ALA A 272 -5.92 -18.42 2.85
C ALA A 272 -6.17 -18.44 1.33
N HIS A 273 -5.93 -19.59 0.70
CA HIS A 273 -6.21 -19.82 -0.72
C HIS A 273 -7.58 -20.47 -0.94
N ASP A 274 -8.14 -21.12 0.08
CA ASP A 274 -9.42 -21.79 0.01
C ASP A 274 -10.60 -20.86 0.34
N LYS A 275 -11.72 -21.05 -0.37
CA LYS A 275 -12.91 -20.20 -0.26
C LYS A 275 -13.73 -20.52 1.00
N GLU A 276 -13.75 -21.76 1.46
CA GLU A 276 -14.43 -22.15 2.69
C GLU A 276 -13.65 -21.66 3.90
N GLU A 277 -12.33 -21.87 3.93
CA GLU A 277 -11.43 -21.35 4.96
C GLU A 277 -11.56 -19.82 5.10
N LYS A 278 -11.59 -19.09 3.98
CA LYS A 278 -11.83 -17.64 4.00
C LYS A 278 -13.16 -17.26 4.62
N ARG A 279 -14.24 -17.98 4.32
CA ARG A 279 -15.57 -17.69 4.89
C ARG A 279 -15.61 -17.95 6.39
N GLU A 280 -14.95 -19.00 6.86
CA GLU A 280 -14.87 -19.31 8.30
C GLU A 280 -14.09 -18.23 9.04
N LEU A 281 -12.93 -17.84 8.51
CA LEU A 281 -12.11 -16.78 9.10
C LEU A 281 -12.81 -15.42 9.05
N GLU A 282 -13.53 -15.11 7.97
CA GLU A 282 -14.32 -13.89 7.85
C GLU A 282 -15.42 -13.82 8.92
N ARG A 283 -16.15 -14.92 9.14
CA ARG A 283 -17.14 -15.01 10.22
C ARG A 283 -16.49 -14.82 11.58
N PHE A 284 -15.36 -15.48 11.83
CA PHE A 284 -14.64 -15.37 13.09
C PHE A 284 -14.17 -13.93 13.36
N ILE A 285 -13.59 -13.26 12.35
CA ILE A 285 -13.16 -11.85 12.45
C ILE A 285 -14.37 -10.94 12.69
N SER A 286 -15.51 -11.20 12.03
CA SER A 286 -16.75 -10.45 12.23
C SER A 286 -17.28 -10.60 13.67
N ASP A 287 -17.26 -11.81 14.22
CA ASP A 287 -17.69 -12.09 15.59
C ASP A 287 -16.81 -11.36 16.62
N ILE A 288 -15.49 -11.35 16.43
CA ILE A 288 -14.58 -10.58 17.29
C ILE A 288 -14.93 -9.09 17.22
N LYS A 289 -15.10 -8.53 16.02
CA LYS A 289 -15.47 -7.12 15.83
C LYS A 289 -16.82 -6.78 16.45
N GLY A 290 -17.80 -7.67 16.35
CA GLY A 290 -19.13 -7.51 16.95
C GLY A 290 -19.07 -7.48 18.48
N LYS A 291 -18.34 -8.42 19.09
CA LYS A 291 -18.14 -8.47 20.54
C LYS A 291 -17.33 -7.27 21.03
N LEU A 292 -16.28 -6.89 20.32
CA LEU A 292 -15.48 -5.69 20.62
C LEU A 292 -16.36 -4.43 20.63
N LYS A 293 -17.18 -4.23 19.58
CA LYS A 293 -18.11 -3.10 19.51
C LYS A 293 -19.11 -3.10 20.68
N THR A 294 -19.56 -4.28 21.09
CA THR A 294 -20.48 -4.43 22.23
C THR A 294 -19.81 -4.07 23.55
N GLU A 295 -18.60 -4.57 23.80
CA GLU A 295 -17.84 -4.27 25.02
C GLU A 295 -17.43 -2.81 25.12
N ILE A 296 -17.03 -2.19 24.00
CA ILE A 296 -16.69 -0.76 24.02
C ILE A 296 -17.94 0.10 24.25
N LYS A 297 -19.09 -0.24 23.64
CA LYS A 297 -20.36 0.47 23.90
C LYS A 297 -20.81 0.42 25.37
N LYS A 298 -20.43 -0.63 26.12
CA LYS A 298 -20.73 -0.72 27.56
C LYS A 298 -19.88 0.24 28.39
N ASP A 299 -18.65 0.52 27.97
CA ASP A 299 -17.72 1.44 28.63
C ASP A 299 -17.91 2.90 28.20
N ASP A 300 -18.70 3.17 27.16
CA ASP A 300 -18.93 4.53 26.67
C ASP A 300 -19.83 5.32 27.63
N LYS A 301 -19.21 6.28 28.34
CA LYS A 301 -19.89 7.16 29.30
C LYS A 301 -20.77 8.19 28.60
N ASN A 302 -20.49 8.50 27.34
CA ASN A 302 -21.33 9.37 26.54
C ASN A 302 -22.25 8.51 25.69
N LYS A 303 -23.47 8.29 26.20
CA LYS A 303 -24.59 7.75 25.42
C LYS A 303 -25.00 8.76 24.33
N THR A 304 -24.11 9.08 23.41
CA THR A 304 -24.47 9.86 22.24
C THR A 304 -25.18 8.89 21.30
N GLU A 305 -26.49 8.80 21.47
CA GLU A 305 -27.37 8.23 20.45
C GLU A 305 -27.13 9.02 19.15
N LEU A 306 -26.76 8.28 18.10
CA LEU A 306 -26.79 8.74 16.72
C LEU A 306 -28.09 8.26 16.08
#